data_AF-A0A8I0VLK0-F1
#
_entry.id   AF-A0A8I0VLK0-F1
#
_cell.length_a   1.000
_cell.length_b   1.000
_cell.length_c   1.000
_cell.angle_alpha   90.00
_cell.angle_beta   90.00
_cell.angle_gamma   90.00
#
_symmetry.space_group_name_H-M   'P 1'
#
loop_
_entity.id
_entity.type
_entity.pdbx_description
1 polymer ?
#
loop_
_entity_poly.entity_id
_entity_poly.type
_entity_poly.pdbx_seq_one_letter_code
_entity_poly.pdbx_strand_id
1 'polypeptide(L)'
;MGAGESQVVATALLHGGKALLDDRMGRRCAKAQGLSVIGTLGVVLLAKRLHMIPSARTLLEALRHQGLFLDDRLLEGMLVELGE
;
A
#
# COMPACT_ATOMS: atom_id res chain seq x y z
N MET A 1 -8.24 -15.53 0.79
CA MET A 1 -7.63 -14.64 -0.20
C MET A 1 -8.71 -14.54 -1.22
N GLY A 2 -9.16 -13.33 -1.50
CA GLY A 2 -10.23 -13.14 -2.48
C GLY A 2 -9.76 -13.55 -3.88
N ALA A 3 -10.70 -13.73 -4.81
CA ALA A 3 -10.37 -13.96 -6.20
C ALA A 3 -9.52 -12.82 -6.78
N GLY A 4 -9.83 -11.56 -6.43
CA GLY A 4 -9.07 -10.39 -6.87
C GLY A 4 -7.63 -10.35 -6.36
N GLU A 5 -7.39 -10.58 -5.07
CA GLU A 5 -6.02 -10.66 -4.51
C GLU A 5 -5.21 -11.78 -5.14
N SER A 6 -5.86 -12.92 -5.40
CA SER A 6 -5.22 -14.06 -6.06
C SER A 6 -4.81 -13.72 -7.50
N GLN A 7 -5.64 -12.95 -8.22
CA GLN A 7 -5.31 -12.44 -9.54
C GLN A 7 -4.14 -11.46 -9.52
N VAL A 8 -4.05 -10.58 -8.52
CA VAL A 8 -2.90 -9.67 -8.37
C VAL A 8 -1.60 -10.47 -8.18
N VAL A 9 -1.61 -11.47 -7.31
CA VAL A 9 -0.44 -12.34 -7.07
C VAL A 9 -0.07 -13.12 -8.34
N ALA A 10 -1.04 -13.75 -8.99
CA ALA A 10 -0.80 -14.49 -10.23
C ALA A 10 -0.24 -13.59 -11.34
N THR A 11 -0.78 -12.37 -11.48
CA THR A 11 -0.32 -11.41 -12.48
C THR A 11 1.13 -10.99 -12.22
N ALA A 12 1.49 -10.70 -10.96
CA ALA A 12 2.85 -10.34 -10.58
C ALA A 12 3.85 -11.51 -10.75
N LEU A 13 3.41 -12.75 -10.56
CA LEU A 13 4.23 -13.94 -10.84
C LEU A 13 4.50 -14.12 -12.33
N LEU A 14 3.48 -13.93 -13.16
CA LEU A 14 3.56 -14.18 -14.61
C LEU A 14 4.31 -13.07 -15.35
N HIS A 15 4.11 -11.81 -14.96
CA HIS A 15 4.61 -10.66 -15.72
C HIS A 15 5.68 -9.86 -14.96
N GLY A 16 5.97 -10.23 -13.72
CA GLY A 16 6.84 -9.46 -12.83
C GLY A 16 6.17 -8.21 -12.26
N GLY A 17 6.95 -7.42 -11.53
CA GLY A 17 6.50 -6.19 -10.89
C GLY A 17 6.25 -6.33 -9.38
N LYS A 18 5.64 -5.29 -8.80
CA LYS A 18 5.34 -5.22 -7.36
C LYS A 18 3.85 -5.40 -7.14
N ALA A 19 3.46 -6.38 -6.32
CA ALA A 19 2.06 -6.65 -6.01
C ALA A 19 1.52 -5.60 -5.03
N LEU A 20 0.38 -4.97 -5.35
CA LEU A 20 -0.34 -4.08 -4.45
C LEU A 20 -1.34 -4.88 -3.61
N LEU A 21 -1.07 -5.06 -2.31
CA LEU A 21 -1.88 -5.90 -1.42
C LEU A 21 -1.99 -5.29 -0.01
N ASP A 22 -3.22 -4.97 0.40
CA ASP A 22 -3.52 -4.38 1.71
C ASP A 22 -3.94 -5.41 2.78
N ASP A 23 -4.25 -6.65 2.38
CA ASP A 23 -4.62 -7.70 3.30
C ASP A 23 -3.40 -8.49 3.81
N ARG A 24 -3.46 -8.98 5.06
CA ARG A 24 -2.35 -9.70 5.67
C ARG A 24 -2.08 -11.05 4.99
N MET A 25 -3.10 -11.71 4.46
CA MET A 25 -2.95 -13.05 3.88
C MET A 25 -2.35 -13.01 2.48
N GLY A 26 -2.84 -12.13 1.60
CA GLY A 26 -2.27 -11.87 0.29
C GLY A 26 -0.82 -11.41 0.39
N ARG A 27 -0.50 -10.49 1.30
CA ARG A 27 0.90 -10.10 1.55
C ARG A 27 1.78 -11.30 1.93
N ARG A 28 1.30 -12.20 2.80
CA ARG A 28 2.05 -13.40 3.20
C ARG A 28 2.23 -14.37 2.03
N CYS A 29 1.17 -14.60 1.26
CA CYS A 29 1.21 -15.46 0.08
C CYS A 29 2.22 -14.93 -0.97
N ALA A 30 2.11 -13.67 -1.35
CA ALA A 30 3.01 -13.05 -2.31
C ALA A 30 4.49 -13.11 -1.85
N LYS A 31 4.75 -12.77 -0.57
CA LYS A 31 6.10 -12.84 -0.01
C LYS A 31 6.66 -14.27 0.02
N ALA A 32 5.83 -15.27 0.33
CA ALA A 32 6.23 -16.68 0.31
C ALA A 32 6.63 -17.15 -1.10
N GLN A 33 6.11 -16.50 -2.13
CA GLN A 33 6.46 -16.73 -3.54
C GLN A 33 7.61 -15.83 -4.02
N GLY A 34 8.30 -15.13 -3.12
CA GLY A 34 9.43 -14.24 -3.46
C GLY A 34 9.03 -12.92 -4.13
N LEU A 35 7.73 -12.59 -4.18
CA LEU A 35 7.28 -11.34 -4.79
C LEU A 35 7.55 -10.14 -3.89
N SER A 36 7.91 -9.03 -4.54
CA SER A 36 7.89 -7.72 -3.90
C SER A 36 6.45 -7.25 -3.72
N VAL A 37 6.14 -6.70 -2.55
CA VAL A 37 4.79 -6.27 -2.18
C VAL A 37 4.81 -4.82 -1.69
N ILE A 38 3.78 -4.06 -2.06
CA ILE A 38 3.48 -2.73 -1.53
C ILE A 38 2.01 -2.68 -1.12
N GLY A 39 1.67 -1.87 -0.12
CA GLY A 39 0.27 -1.56 0.21
C GLY A 39 -0.07 -0.14 -0.20
N THR A 40 -1.33 0.24 -0.11
CA THR A 40 -1.83 1.59 -0.45
C THR A 40 -1.02 2.68 0.25
N LEU A 41 -0.70 2.50 1.53
CA LEU A 41 0.16 3.41 2.30
C LEU A 41 1.55 3.60 1.70
N GLY A 42 2.17 2.51 1.25
CA GLY A 42 3.48 2.57 0.60
C GLY A 42 3.42 3.31 -0.73
N VAL A 43 2.30 3.22 -1.46
CA VAL A 43 2.09 3.97 -2.70
C VAL A 43 2.00 5.47 -2.40
N VAL A 44 1.24 5.88 -1.38
CA VAL A 44 1.15 7.29 -0.98
C VAL A 44 2.51 7.84 -0.53
N LEU A 45 3.23 7.07 0.29
CA LEU A 45 4.58 7.42 0.73
C LEU A 45 5.52 7.64 -0.47
N LEU A 46 5.49 6.72 -1.43
CA LEU A 46 6.31 6.81 -2.65
C LEU A 46 5.92 8.04 -3.48
N ALA A 47 4.63 8.28 -3.69
CA ALA A 47 4.14 9.44 -4.43
C ALA A 47 4.59 10.76 -3.78
N LYS A 48 4.57 10.85 -2.45
CA LYS A 48 5.06 12.03 -1.72
C LYS A 48 6.56 12.22 -1.90
N ARG A 49 7.36 11.15 -1.74
CA ARG A 49 8.82 11.19 -1.92
C ARG A 49 9.23 11.58 -3.34
N LEU A 50 8.41 11.21 -4.33
CA LEU A 50 8.61 11.57 -5.73
C LEU A 50 8.01 12.95 -6.09
N HIS A 51 7.52 13.70 -5.10
CA HIS A 51 6.89 15.02 -5.29
C HIS A 51 5.69 14.99 -6.27
N MET A 52 5.03 13.85 -6.42
CA MET A 52 3.86 13.68 -7.30
C MET A 52 2.56 14.16 -6.64
N ILE A 53 2.54 14.23 -5.31
CA ILE A 53 1.42 14.75 -4.53
C ILE A 53 1.89 15.85 -3.59
N PRO A 54 1.07 16.89 -3.35
CA PRO A 54 1.45 18.01 -2.50
C PRO A 54 1.48 17.64 -1.01
N SER A 55 0.57 16.77 -0.56
CA SER A 55 0.49 16.30 0.84
C SER A 55 0.06 14.84 0.90
N ALA A 56 0.81 14.05 1.67
CA ALA A 56 0.43 12.69 2.02
C ALA A 56 -0.74 12.68 3.01
N ARG A 57 -0.73 13.58 4.02
CA ARG A 57 -1.78 13.72 5.03
C ARG A 57 -3.15 13.89 4.38
N THR A 58 -3.27 14.86 3.47
CA THR A 58 -4.54 15.17 2.79
C THR A 58 -5.09 13.95 2.04
N LEU A 59 -4.23 13.23 1.32
CA LEU A 59 -4.66 12.06 0.55
C LEU A 59 -5.04 10.89 1.47
N LEU A 60 -4.29 10.64 2.54
CA LEU A 60 -4.57 9.56 3.48
C LEU A 60 -5.86 9.80 4.27
N GLU A 61 -6.13 11.03 4.67
CA GLU A 61 -7.39 11.42 5.31
C GLU A 61 -8.57 11.22 4.36
N ALA A 62 -8.44 11.63 3.09
CA ALA A 62 -9.46 11.40 2.07
C ALA A 62 -9.73 9.89 1.86
N LEU A 63 -8.68 9.07 1.77
CA LEU A 63 -8.82 7.61 1.64
C LEU A 63 -9.47 6.99 2.88
N ARG A 64 -9.15 7.48 4.09
CA ARG A 64 -9.77 7.03 5.32
C ARG A 64 -11.27 7.33 5.33
N HIS A 65 -11.68 8.51 4.86
CA HIS A 65 -13.10 8.86 4.68
C HIS A 65 -13.81 7.96 3.65
N GLN A 66 -13.08 7.41 2.69
CA GLN A 66 -13.59 6.44 1.70
C GLN A 66 -13.54 4.98 2.19
N GLY A 67 -13.16 4.74 3.45
CA GLY A 67 -13.19 3.41 4.06
C GLY A 67 -11.82 2.71 4.16
N LEU A 68 -10.70 3.40 3.91
CA LEU A 68 -9.39 2.85 4.24
C LEU A 68 -9.24 2.75 5.76
N PHE A 69 -9.09 1.52 6.26
CA PHE A 69 -8.85 1.28 7.67
C PHE A 69 -7.37 1.53 8.01
N LEU A 70 -7.14 2.64 8.71
CA LEU A 70 -5.82 3.06 9.14
C LEU A 70 -5.85 3.43 10.62
N ASP A 71 -4.95 2.83 11.41
CA ASP A 71 -4.77 3.22 12.81
C ASP A 71 -4.02 4.54 12.91
N ASP A 72 -4.43 5.40 13.85
CA ASP A 72 -3.88 6.75 14.03
C ASP A 72 -2.37 6.72 14.31
N ARG A 73 -1.87 5.71 15.03
CA ARG A 73 -0.44 5.60 15.32
C ARG A 73 0.38 5.31 14.06
N LEU A 74 -0.17 4.50 13.16
CA LEU A 74 0.48 4.19 11.88
C LEU A 74 0.48 5.41 10.96
N LEU A 75 -0.64 6.14 10.92
CA LEU A 75 -0.75 7.39 10.14
C LEU A 75 0.27 8.42 10.62
N GLU A 76 0.25 8.77 11.90
CA GLU A 76 1.14 9.81 12.44
C GLU A 76 2.62 9.41 12.33
N GLY A 77 2.95 8.14 12.57
CA GLY A 77 4.33 7.66 12.38
C GLY A 77 4.82 7.85 10.93
N MET A 78 3.95 7.60 9.94
CA MET A 78 4.28 7.81 8.53
C MET A 78 4.42 9.30 8.17
N LEU A 79 3.57 10.16 8.73
CA LEU A 79 3.61 11.60 8.44
C LEU A 79 4.86 12.25 9.04
N VAL A 80 5.24 11.85 10.25
CA VAL A 80 6.53 12.25 10.86
C VAL A 80 7.73 11.86 9.99
N GLU A 81 7.74 10.65 9.42
CA GLU A 81 8.81 10.22 8.49
C GLU A 81 8.87 11.07 7.21
N LEU A 82 7.74 11.65 6.79
CA LEU A 82 7.63 12.52 5.64
C LEU A 82 7.84 14.02 5.94
N GLY A 83 7.92 14.39 7.22
CA GLY A 83 7.93 15.79 7.65
C GLY A 83 6.57 16.50 7.52
N GLU A 84 5.47 15.75 7.63
CA GLU A 84 4.06 16.22 7.66
C GLU A 84 3.36 15.95 9.00
#